data_AF-A0A954A1D6-F1
#
_entry.id   AF-A0A954A1D6-F1
#
_cell.length_a   1.000
_cell.length_b   1.000
_cell.length_c   1.000
_cell.angle_alpha   90.00
_cell.angle_beta   90.00
_cell.angle_gamma   90.00
#
_symmetry.space_group_name_H-M   'P 1'
#
loop_
_entity.id
_entity.type
_entity.pdbx_description
1 polymer ?
#
loop_
_entity_poly.entity_id
_entity_poly.type
_entity_poly.pdbx_seq_one_letter_code
_entity_poly.pdbx_strand_id
1 'polypeptide(L)'
;MPPRDITRRFRTLLDSGAVLRPAGTARHDPDVLLRGHYLPRYAVELFDATYYLSGLLYDDGLQFFVGHVVLGERRTRPVRSVYPRLFYKDSSLMWRVATHFVHDSEEYWIGKGDVRWERVGDDELLCSIEATANLPLEVQVAFDEVSRRQPRRRDDHAVARMVREAPSGRVAPYADFVRPRVAAAARLRIHGGAPIARFTRRGDPASLRFAKGFEPDFAAGPVSQSTIHSKFFHGTLHKVRMLSVNQQVQYLFFAAPSHTWVSPPQALTTELSTYGVRTTDVEADEDLFLPGYEYHEPDPDGGEPSHSQIPAGYAGAAHPDDPSRADASRWLDALPVIRE
;
A
#
# COMPACT_ATOMS: atom_id res chain seq x y z
N MET A 1 5.51 -8.86 23.23
CA MET A 1 6.59 -9.81 23.59
C MET A 1 7.95 -9.15 23.39
N PRO A 2 8.96 -9.47 24.20
CA PRO A 2 10.34 -9.04 23.97
C PRO A 2 10.88 -9.49 22.60
N PRO A 3 11.76 -8.72 21.95
CA PRO A 3 12.32 -9.10 20.64
C PRO A 3 12.99 -10.49 20.61
N ARG A 4 13.65 -10.89 21.71
CA ARG A 4 14.28 -12.22 21.80
C ARG A 4 13.28 -13.36 21.70
N ASP A 5 12.10 -13.20 22.28
CA ASP A 5 11.05 -14.23 22.24
C ASP A 5 10.40 -14.28 20.86
N ILE A 6 10.29 -13.13 20.16
CA ILE A 6 9.86 -13.08 18.75
C ILE A 6 10.84 -13.84 17.86
N THR A 7 12.14 -13.57 17.99
CA THR A 7 13.18 -14.28 17.24
C THR A 7 13.17 -15.78 17.55
N ARG A 8 13.01 -16.17 18.83
CA ARG A 8 12.91 -17.58 19.22
C ARG A 8 11.69 -18.24 18.57
N ARG A 9 10.52 -17.62 18.68
CA ARG A 9 9.28 -18.13 18.06
C ARG A 9 9.44 -18.30 16.55
N PHE A 10 10.06 -17.33 15.88
CA PHE A 10 10.33 -17.42 14.45
C PHE A 10 11.29 -18.57 14.09
N ARG A 11 12.37 -18.75 14.86
CA ARG A 11 13.29 -19.88 14.66
C ARG A 11 12.62 -21.22 14.90
N THR A 12 11.80 -21.34 15.93
CA THR A 12 11.02 -22.56 16.19
C THR A 12 10.14 -22.96 15.01
N LEU A 13 9.58 -22.00 14.25
CA LEU A 13 8.84 -22.31 13.02
C LEU A 13 9.74 -23.00 11.98
N LEU A 14 10.95 -22.48 11.78
CA LEU A 14 11.92 -23.02 10.83
C LEU A 14 12.44 -24.39 11.30
N ASP A 15 12.78 -24.51 12.59
CA ASP A 15 13.24 -25.76 13.21
C ASP A 15 12.17 -26.86 13.13
N SER A 16 10.89 -26.47 13.09
CA SER A 16 9.73 -27.37 12.91
C SER A 16 9.47 -27.74 11.44
N GLY A 17 10.32 -27.32 10.51
CA GLY A 17 10.26 -27.67 9.09
C GLY A 17 9.63 -26.63 8.16
N ALA A 18 9.32 -25.42 8.62
CA ALA A 18 8.89 -24.35 7.74
C ALA A 18 10.05 -23.86 6.86
N VAL A 19 9.79 -23.66 5.57
CA VAL A 19 10.83 -23.25 4.60
C VAL A 19 10.67 -21.78 4.22
N LEU A 20 11.78 -21.03 4.19
CA LEU A 20 11.80 -19.67 3.66
C LEU A 20 11.59 -19.68 2.13
N ARG A 21 10.72 -18.80 1.62
CA ARG A 21 10.40 -18.64 0.20
C ARG A 21 10.66 -17.20 -0.31
N PRO A 22 11.91 -16.72 -0.32
CA PRO A 22 12.26 -15.39 -0.84
C PRO A 22 12.18 -15.33 -2.38
N ALA A 23 12.05 -14.11 -2.94
CA ALA A 23 11.90 -13.88 -4.38
C ALA A 23 13.14 -13.24 -5.06
N GLY A 24 13.80 -12.30 -4.38
CA GLY A 24 15.01 -11.61 -4.84
C GLY A 24 16.26 -12.50 -4.83
N THR A 25 17.45 -11.89 -4.72
CA THR A 25 18.73 -12.63 -4.74
C THR A 25 18.87 -13.61 -3.56
N ALA A 26 18.16 -13.38 -2.44
CA ALA A 26 18.12 -14.30 -1.31
C ALA A 26 17.45 -15.65 -1.64
N ARG A 27 16.81 -15.82 -2.80
CA ARG A 27 16.34 -17.15 -3.25
C ARG A 27 17.46 -18.17 -3.42
N HIS A 28 18.68 -17.71 -3.65
CA HIS A 28 19.86 -18.56 -3.83
C HIS A 28 20.63 -18.78 -2.52
N ASP A 29 20.40 -17.93 -1.52
CA ASP A 29 20.95 -18.05 -0.16
C ASP A 29 19.93 -17.50 0.87
N PRO A 30 18.89 -18.27 1.23
CA PRO A 30 17.85 -17.79 2.15
C PRO A 30 18.37 -17.50 3.57
N ASP A 31 19.47 -18.13 3.97
CA ASP A 31 20.04 -18.00 5.32
C ASP A 31 20.57 -16.60 5.61
N VAL A 32 20.85 -15.81 4.57
CA VAL A 32 21.20 -14.40 4.73
C VAL A 32 20.12 -13.63 5.50
N LEU A 33 18.85 -14.02 5.36
CA LEU A 33 17.70 -13.40 6.02
C LEU A 33 17.55 -13.81 7.50
N LEU A 34 18.32 -14.82 7.94
CA LEU A 34 18.31 -15.32 9.32
C LEU A 34 19.42 -14.71 10.18
N ARG A 35 20.09 -13.66 9.68
CA ARG A 35 21.26 -13.04 10.32
C ARG A 35 21.05 -11.54 10.54
N GLY A 36 21.77 -11.00 11.51
CA GLY A 36 21.88 -9.56 11.72
C GLY A 36 20.53 -8.85 11.93
N HIS A 37 20.32 -7.78 11.16
CA HIS A 37 19.14 -6.91 11.27
C HIS A 37 17.92 -7.37 10.47
N TYR A 38 18.00 -8.48 9.73
CA TYR A 38 16.83 -9.09 9.07
C TYR A 38 16.01 -9.99 10.00
N LEU A 39 16.59 -10.39 11.13
CA LEU A 39 15.88 -11.20 12.12
C LEU A 39 14.65 -10.47 12.67
N PRO A 40 13.49 -11.14 12.75
CA PRO A 40 12.29 -10.55 13.31
C PRO A 40 12.47 -10.09 14.75
N ARG A 41 12.03 -8.86 15.00
CA ARG A 41 11.97 -8.21 16.32
C ARG A 41 10.54 -7.97 16.78
N TYR A 42 9.61 -7.93 15.84
CA TYR A 42 8.19 -7.69 16.10
C TYR A 42 7.34 -8.74 15.37
N ALA A 43 6.14 -8.95 15.88
CA ALA A 43 5.12 -9.76 15.23
C ALA A 43 3.80 -9.02 15.30
N VAL A 44 3.11 -8.94 14.18
CA VAL A 44 1.75 -8.43 14.06
C VAL A 44 0.89 -9.59 13.58
N GLU A 45 -0.14 -9.94 14.32
CA GLU A 45 -1.08 -11.00 13.96
C GLU A 45 -2.35 -10.37 13.40
N LEU A 46 -2.81 -10.86 12.24
CA LEU A 46 -4.06 -10.44 11.62
C LEU A 46 -4.70 -11.66 10.97
N PHE A 47 -5.95 -11.96 11.37
CA PHE A 47 -6.68 -13.14 10.90
C PHE A 47 -5.91 -14.43 11.19
N ASP A 48 -5.65 -15.23 10.16
CA ASP A 48 -4.78 -16.40 10.18
C ASP A 48 -3.35 -16.08 9.73
N ALA A 49 -2.98 -14.82 9.50
CA ALA A 49 -1.64 -14.41 9.12
C ALA A 49 -0.84 -13.84 10.30
N THR A 50 0.48 -14.05 10.25
CA THR A 50 1.44 -13.38 11.13
C THR A 50 2.50 -12.68 10.27
N TYR A 51 2.68 -11.38 10.52
CA TYR A 51 3.74 -10.55 9.94
C TYR A 51 4.88 -10.44 10.95
N TYR A 52 5.97 -11.14 10.70
CA TYR A 52 7.20 -11.00 11.47
C TYR A 52 8.05 -9.88 10.86
N LEU A 53 8.35 -8.84 11.63
CA LEU A 53 9.01 -7.63 11.13
C LEU A 53 10.40 -7.44 11.74
N SER A 54 11.36 -7.04 10.92
CA SER A 54 12.64 -6.50 11.35
C SER A 54 12.47 -5.16 12.09
N GLY A 55 13.58 -4.55 12.52
CA GLY A 55 13.61 -3.10 12.76
C GLY A 55 13.38 -2.33 11.46
N LEU A 56 13.04 -1.04 11.57
CA LEU A 56 12.88 -0.18 10.39
C LEU A 56 14.24 0.03 9.70
N LEU A 57 14.28 -0.21 8.40
CA LEU A 57 15.44 -0.03 7.53
C LEU A 57 15.18 1.09 6.53
N TYR A 58 16.23 1.58 5.88
CA TYR A 58 16.11 2.54 4.79
C TYR A 58 17.28 2.44 3.81
N ASP A 59 17.07 2.90 2.59
CA ASP A 59 18.10 3.24 1.61
C ASP A 59 17.87 4.67 1.09
N ASP A 60 18.45 5.02 -0.05
CA ASP A 60 18.27 6.36 -0.63
C ASP A 60 16.85 6.64 -1.13
N GLY A 61 16.07 5.62 -1.47
CA GLY A 61 14.73 5.77 -2.02
C GLY A 61 13.60 5.47 -1.04
N LEU A 62 13.82 4.59 -0.06
CA LEU A 62 12.73 3.94 0.67
C LEU A 62 13.00 3.82 2.17
N GLN A 63 11.91 3.85 2.95
CA GLN A 63 11.89 3.33 4.31
C GLN A 63 11.05 2.06 4.34
N PHE A 64 11.58 1.00 4.93
CA PHE A 64 10.97 -0.33 4.81
C PHE A 64 11.28 -1.26 5.98
N PHE A 65 10.45 -2.30 6.10
CA PHE A 65 10.73 -3.49 6.89
C PHE A 65 11.12 -4.63 5.95
N VAL A 66 12.07 -5.44 6.43
CA VAL A 66 12.12 -6.84 6.02
C VAL A 66 11.07 -7.59 6.83
N GLY A 67 10.02 -8.00 6.15
CA GLY A 67 8.90 -8.73 6.71
C GLY A 67 8.96 -10.21 6.33
N HIS A 68 8.37 -11.07 7.16
CA HIS A 68 8.13 -12.47 6.85
C HIS A 68 6.66 -12.77 7.10
N VAL A 69 5.93 -13.08 6.03
CA VAL A 69 4.52 -13.43 6.08
C VAL A 69 4.40 -14.92 6.33
N VAL A 70 3.68 -15.27 7.39
CA VAL A 70 3.28 -16.64 7.69
C VAL A 70 1.78 -16.70 7.58
N LEU A 71 1.28 -17.47 6.61
CA LEU A 71 -0.14 -17.74 6.47
C LEU A 71 -0.47 -19.02 7.26
N GLY A 72 -1.46 -18.94 8.13
CA GLY A 72 -1.96 -20.06 8.90
C GLY A 72 -2.63 -21.05 7.97
N GLU A 73 -1.92 -22.10 7.56
CA GLU A 73 -2.53 -23.25 6.92
C GLU A 73 -3.56 -23.84 7.91
N ARG A 74 -4.85 -23.47 7.76
CA ARG A 74 -6.03 -23.96 8.52
C ARG A 74 -5.67 -24.64 9.85
N ARG A 75 -5.71 -23.90 10.99
CA ARG A 75 -5.51 -24.23 12.44
C ARG A 75 -4.90 -25.58 12.89
N THR A 76 -5.08 -26.67 12.16
CA THR A 76 -4.60 -28.03 12.37
C THR A 76 -3.41 -28.43 11.51
N ARG A 77 -2.96 -27.64 10.52
CA ARG A 77 -1.78 -27.98 9.70
C ARG A 77 -0.53 -27.20 10.16
N PRO A 78 0.65 -27.84 10.17
CA PRO A 78 1.89 -27.15 10.45
C PRO A 78 2.18 -26.12 9.35
N VAL A 79 2.72 -24.97 9.74
CA VAL A 79 3.21 -23.94 8.80
C VAL A 79 4.31 -24.55 7.95
N ARG A 80 4.13 -24.59 6.62
CA ARG A 80 5.14 -25.14 5.70
C ARG A 80 6.02 -24.08 5.06
N SER A 81 5.54 -22.86 4.97
CA SER A 81 6.23 -21.80 4.24
C SER A 81 6.15 -20.48 4.96
N VAL A 82 7.28 -19.77 4.92
CA VAL A 82 7.44 -18.41 5.39
C VAL A 82 7.82 -17.59 4.16
N TYR A 83 7.15 -16.48 3.92
CA TYR A 83 7.34 -15.66 2.72
C TYR A 83 8.00 -14.33 3.08
N PRO A 84 9.33 -14.19 2.90
CA PRO A 84 10.01 -12.92 3.07
C PRO A 84 9.50 -11.89 2.06
N ARG A 85 9.14 -10.69 2.53
CA ARG A 85 8.61 -9.58 1.74
C ARG A 85 9.22 -8.26 2.22
N LEU A 86 9.26 -7.27 1.34
CA LEU A 86 9.68 -5.92 1.68
C LEU A 86 8.42 -5.05 1.82
N PHE A 87 8.19 -4.53 3.03
CA PHE A 87 7.08 -3.64 3.31
C PHE A 87 7.58 -2.21 3.43
N TYR A 88 7.14 -1.33 2.55
CA TYR A 88 7.63 0.04 2.47
C TYR A 88 6.51 1.04 2.65
N LYS A 89 6.89 2.29 2.89
CA LYS A 89 6.01 3.43 2.97
C LYS A 89 6.50 4.50 2.00
N ASP A 90 5.60 4.99 1.16
CA ASP A 90 5.85 6.09 0.21
C ASP A 90 5.17 7.39 0.68
N SER A 91 5.12 8.40 -0.20
CA SER A 91 4.49 9.71 0.04
C SER A 91 3.00 9.62 0.37
N SER A 92 2.29 8.56 -0.06
CA SER A 92 0.89 8.32 0.29
C SER A 92 0.70 7.94 1.77
N LEU A 93 1.80 7.70 2.49
CA LEU A 93 1.84 7.31 3.90
C LEU A 93 1.14 5.98 4.20
N MET A 94 0.82 5.18 3.19
CA MET A 94 0.35 3.81 3.34
C MET A 94 1.52 2.84 3.41
N TRP A 95 1.42 1.83 4.27
CA TRP A 95 2.29 0.67 4.20
C TRP A 95 1.84 -0.25 3.06
N ARG A 96 2.78 -0.57 2.18
CA ARG A 96 2.60 -1.36 0.98
C ARG A 96 3.61 -2.50 0.94
N VAL A 97 3.40 -3.45 0.03
CA VAL A 97 4.38 -4.49 -0.28
C VAL A 97 5.01 -4.25 -1.64
N ALA A 98 6.34 -4.37 -1.73
CA ALA A 98 7.03 -4.32 -3.00
C ALA A 98 6.79 -5.61 -3.80
N THR A 99 6.36 -5.48 -5.06
CA THR A 99 6.09 -6.63 -5.93
C THR A 99 7.31 -7.03 -6.76
N HIS A 100 8.03 -6.03 -7.25
CA HIS A 100 9.28 -6.11 -8.02
C HIS A 100 10.04 -4.78 -7.89
N PHE A 101 11.24 -4.69 -8.45
CA PHE A 101 11.95 -3.42 -8.57
C PHE A 101 12.71 -3.36 -9.90
N VAL A 102 12.92 -2.16 -10.40
CA VAL A 102 13.75 -1.85 -11.56
C VAL A 102 14.89 -0.98 -11.07
N HIS A 103 16.11 -1.30 -11.50
CA HIS A 103 17.30 -0.54 -11.15
C HIS A 103 18.31 -0.59 -12.30
N ASP A 104 18.52 0.55 -12.94
CA ASP A 104 19.59 0.75 -13.93
C ASP A 104 20.15 2.18 -13.82
N SER A 105 20.91 2.62 -14.84
CA SER A 105 21.51 3.96 -14.85
C SER A 105 20.50 5.10 -14.99
N GLU A 106 19.26 4.81 -15.37
CA GLU A 106 18.22 5.78 -15.69
C GLU A 106 17.02 5.68 -14.72
N GLU A 107 16.72 4.48 -14.22
CA GLU A 107 15.53 4.21 -13.41
C GLU A 107 15.88 3.52 -12.09
N TYR A 108 15.34 4.05 -10.99
CA TYR A 108 15.22 3.33 -9.72
C TYR A 108 13.76 3.37 -9.29
N TRP A 109 13.07 2.25 -9.45
CA TRP A 109 11.63 2.18 -9.25
C TRP A 109 11.19 0.90 -8.54
N ILE A 110 10.16 1.03 -7.71
CA ILE A 110 9.55 -0.10 -7.01
C ILE A 110 8.22 -0.42 -7.66
N GLY A 111 8.12 -1.67 -8.09
CA GLY A 111 6.94 -2.32 -8.60
C GLY A 111 5.74 -2.19 -7.68
N LYS A 112 4.73 -1.48 -8.16
CA LYS A 112 3.44 -1.30 -7.50
C LYS A 112 2.39 -2.21 -8.13
N GLY A 113 1.51 -2.73 -7.27
CA GLY A 113 0.20 -3.26 -7.60
C GLY A 113 0.03 -4.17 -8.82
N ASP A 114 -1.20 -4.21 -9.32
CA ASP A 114 -1.63 -4.87 -10.56
C ASP A 114 -1.57 -3.85 -11.69
N VAL A 115 -2.01 -4.18 -12.91
CA VAL A 115 -2.05 -3.20 -14.00
C VAL A 115 -3.39 -3.16 -14.71
N ARG A 116 -3.70 -2.00 -15.29
CA ARG A 116 -4.82 -1.81 -16.22
C ARG A 116 -4.40 -0.94 -17.38
N TRP A 117 -5.08 -1.12 -18.51
CA TRP A 117 -4.96 -0.20 -19.63
C TRP A 117 -5.83 1.02 -19.36
N GLU A 118 -5.25 2.19 -19.54
CA GLU A 118 -5.92 3.47 -19.46
C GLU A 118 -5.75 4.24 -20.77
N ARG A 119 -6.79 4.98 -21.15
CA ARG A 119 -6.73 5.85 -22.31
C ARG A 119 -6.42 7.27 -21.86
N VAL A 120 -5.29 7.80 -22.31
CA VAL A 120 -4.85 9.18 -22.05
C VAL A 120 -4.77 9.90 -23.38
N GLY A 121 -5.79 10.73 -23.67
CA GLY A 121 -5.96 11.32 -24.99
C GLY A 121 -6.22 10.25 -26.07
N ASP A 122 -5.33 10.20 -27.06
CA ASP A 122 -5.36 9.21 -28.15
C ASP A 122 -4.48 7.99 -27.89
N ASP A 123 -3.70 7.99 -26.80
CA ASP A 123 -2.80 6.90 -26.43
C ASP A 123 -3.45 5.92 -25.44
N GLU A 124 -3.03 4.66 -25.50
CA GLU A 124 -3.31 3.65 -24.49
C GLU A 124 -2.03 3.33 -23.70
N LEU A 125 -2.08 3.55 -22.39
CA LEU A 125 -0.98 3.36 -21.47
C LEU A 125 -1.30 2.23 -20.49
N LEU A 126 -0.29 1.42 -20.16
CA LEU A 126 -0.42 0.40 -19.14
C LEU A 126 -0.03 0.99 -17.77
N CYS A 127 -1.02 1.26 -16.93
CA CYS A 127 -0.85 1.92 -15.64
C CYS A 127 -0.86 0.90 -14.49
N SER A 128 -0.07 1.16 -13.44
CA SER A 128 -0.11 0.38 -12.21
C SER A 128 -1.29 0.79 -11.33
N ILE A 129 -2.03 -0.19 -10.82
CA ILE A 129 -3.08 0.01 -9.81
C ILE A 129 -2.44 -0.12 -8.43
N GLU A 130 -1.83 0.95 -7.94
CA GLU A 130 -0.99 0.90 -6.74
C GLU A 130 -1.73 0.37 -5.50
N ALA A 131 -3.05 0.62 -5.45
CA ALA A 131 -3.95 0.24 -4.38
C ALA A 131 -3.90 -1.26 -4.04
N THR A 132 -3.60 -2.10 -5.03
CA THR A 132 -3.64 -3.56 -4.88
C THR A 132 -2.43 -4.11 -4.12
N ALA A 133 -1.37 -3.31 -3.97
CA ALA A 133 -0.21 -3.63 -3.14
C ALA A 133 -0.34 -3.06 -1.71
N ASN A 134 -1.44 -2.39 -1.37
CA ASN A 134 -1.67 -1.90 -0.02
C ASN A 134 -1.78 -3.05 0.97
N LEU A 135 -1.05 -2.98 2.07
CA LEU A 135 -1.27 -3.90 3.19
C LEU A 135 -2.68 -3.69 3.77
N PRO A 136 -3.27 -4.72 4.42
CA PRO A 136 -4.57 -4.60 5.06
C PRO A 136 -4.67 -3.34 5.93
N LEU A 137 -5.75 -2.59 5.81
CA LEU A 137 -5.94 -1.36 6.61
C LEU A 137 -5.87 -1.64 8.12
N GLU A 138 -6.11 -2.89 8.53
CA GLU A 138 -6.01 -3.36 9.91
C GLU A 138 -4.60 -3.34 10.48
N VAL A 139 -3.56 -3.56 9.66
CA VAL A 139 -2.17 -3.58 10.13
C VAL A 139 -1.47 -2.22 10.07
N GLN A 140 -2.05 -1.23 9.38
CA GLN A 140 -1.43 0.07 9.14
C GLN A 140 -0.99 0.75 10.45
N VAL A 141 -1.88 0.77 11.45
CA VAL A 141 -1.61 1.34 12.78
C VAL A 141 -0.47 0.61 13.50
N ALA A 142 -0.49 -0.72 13.47
CA ALA A 142 0.54 -1.53 14.12
C ALA A 142 1.91 -1.31 13.47
N PHE A 143 1.98 -1.18 12.15
CA PHE A 143 3.22 -0.91 11.43
C PHE A 143 3.74 0.51 11.70
N ASP A 144 2.84 1.50 11.80
CA ASP A 144 3.21 2.86 12.22
C ASP A 144 3.71 2.91 13.67
N GLU A 145 3.23 2.05 14.55
CA GLU A 145 3.78 1.91 15.90
C GLU A 145 5.16 1.26 15.88
N VAL A 146 5.31 0.13 15.17
CA VAL A 146 6.56 -0.61 15.07
C VAL A 146 7.68 0.25 14.47
N SER A 147 7.38 1.07 13.46
CA SER A 147 8.37 1.90 12.76
C SER A 147 9.03 2.95 13.66
N ARG A 148 8.37 3.32 14.76
CA ARG A 148 8.84 4.32 15.73
C ARG A 148 9.57 3.72 16.93
N ARG A 149 9.54 2.40 17.12
CA ARG A 149 10.09 1.74 18.32
C ARG A 149 11.61 1.67 18.35
N GLN A 150 12.28 1.75 17.21
CA GLN A 150 13.74 1.66 17.11
C GLN A 150 14.30 2.67 16.12
N PRO A 151 15.55 3.13 16.31
CA PRO A 151 16.25 3.91 15.30
C PRO A 151 16.29 3.16 13.97
N ARG A 152 16.04 3.89 12.88
CA ARG A 152 16.17 3.36 11.52
C ARG A 152 17.63 3.03 11.20
N ARG A 153 17.86 1.97 10.43
CA ARG A 153 19.19 1.52 10.00
C ARG A 153 19.31 1.51 8.47
N ARG A 154 20.41 2.03 7.94
CA ARG A 154 20.67 2.01 6.49
C ARG A 154 21.00 0.59 6.02
N ASP A 155 20.43 0.18 4.90
CA ASP A 155 20.73 -1.08 4.21
C ASP A 155 20.43 -1.02 2.71
N ASP A 156 21.47 -0.70 1.93
CA ASP A 156 21.40 -0.52 0.49
C ASP A 156 21.28 -1.85 -0.30
N HIS A 157 21.27 -3.00 0.39
CA HIS A 157 21.20 -4.32 -0.26
C HIS A 157 19.86 -5.04 -0.05
N ALA A 158 19.04 -4.56 0.88
CA ALA A 158 17.82 -5.26 1.27
C ALA A 158 16.82 -5.40 0.13
N VAL A 159 16.67 -4.37 -0.71
CA VAL A 159 15.75 -4.37 -1.85
C VAL A 159 16.08 -5.52 -2.80
N ALA A 160 17.31 -5.59 -3.32
CA ALA A 160 17.73 -6.64 -4.24
C ALA A 160 17.70 -8.04 -3.61
N ARG A 161 17.92 -8.16 -2.29
CA ARG A 161 17.81 -9.44 -1.57
C ARG A 161 16.37 -9.95 -1.51
N MET A 162 15.42 -9.06 -1.27
CA MET A 162 14.04 -9.42 -0.94
C MET A 162 13.12 -9.43 -2.15
N VAL A 163 13.31 -8.45 -3.05
CA VAL A 163 12.41 -8.13 -4.15
C VAL A 163 13.02 -8.62 -5.46
N ARG A 164 12.19 -9.11 -6.37
CA ARG A 164 12.66 -9.58 -7.68
C ARG A 164 12.97 -8.39 -8.58
N GLU A 165 14.19 -8.35 -9.11
CA GLU A 165 14.59 -7.38 -10.13
C GLU A 165 13.88 -7.69 -11.46
N ALA A 166 13.34 -6.65 -12.08
CA ALA A 166 12.64 -6.68 -13.33
C ALA A 166 13.47 -6.00 -14.44
N PRO A 167 13.26 -6.36 -15.71
CA PRO A 167 13.84 -5.59 -16.82
C PRO A 167 13.28 -4.16 -16.83
N SER A 168 14.07 -3.22 -17.34
CA SER A 168 13.70 -1.81 -17.49
C SER A 168 12.37 -1.62 -18.20
N GLY A 169 11.57 -0.65 -17.77
CA GLY A 169 10.24 -0.36 -18.32
C GLY A 169 9.14 -1.37 -17.97
N ARG A 170 9.41 -2.41 -17.17
CA ARG A 170 8.36 -3.32 -16.70
C ARG A 170 7.52 -2.65 -15.61
N VAL A 171 6.23 -2.50 -15.87
CA VAL A 171 5.25 -2.00 -14.88
C VAL A 171 4.46 -3.15 -14.21
N ALA A 172 4.20 -4.24 -14.94
CA ALA A 172 3.34 -5.32 -14.46
C ALA A 172 4.02 -6.22 -13.42
N PRO A 173 3.33 -6.58 -12.31
CA PRO A 173 3.86 -7.51 -11.31
C PRO A 173 4.05 -8.94 -11.88
N TYR A 174 4.64 -9.82 -11.07
CA TYR A 174 4.80 -11.23 -11.43
C TYR A 174 3.55 -12.06 -11.13
N ALA A 175 3.46 -13.23 -11.76
CA ALA A 175 2.27 -14.08 -11.70
C ALA A 175 1.92 -14.61 -10.29
N ASP A 176 2.91 -14.75 -9.41
CA ASP A 176 2.73 -15.11 -8.00
C ASP A 176 2.03 -14.03 -7.17
N PHE A 177 2.03 -12.78 -7.64
CA PHE A 177 1.22 -11.69 -7.08
C PHE A 177 -0.18 -11.65 -7.69
N VAL A 178 -0.30 -11.77 -9.02
CA VAL A 178 -1.56 -11.57 -9.76
C VAL A 178 -2.51 -12.77 -9.66
N ARG A 179 -2.00 -14.00 -9.78
CA ARG A 179 -2.85 -15.21 -9.86
C ARG A 179 -3.82 -15.37 -8.68
N PRO A 180 -3.41 -15.15 -7.41
CA PRO A 180 -4.35 -15.22 -6.29
C PRO A 180 -5.54 -14.26 -6.41
N ARG A 181 -5.31 -13.07 -6.99
CA ARG A 181 -6.32 -12.03 -7.15
C ARG A 181 -7.29 -12.36 -8.27
N VAL A 182 -6.78 -12.82 -9.42
CA VAL A 182 -7.60 -13.35 -10.52
C VAL A 182 -8.49 -14.50 -10.04
N ALA A 183 -7.95 -15.43 -9.25
CA ALA A 183 -8.71 -16.52 -8.67
C ALA A 183 -9.77 -16.03 -7.67
N ALA A 184 -9.46 -15.01 -6.86
CA ALA A 184 -10.40 -14.41 -5.94
C ALA A 184 -11.53 -13.68 -6.68
N ALA A 185 -11.24 -12.88 -7.70
CA ALA A 185 -12.24 -12.17 -8.51
C ALA A 185 -13.23 -13.10 -9.22
N ALA A 186 -12.80 -14.30 -9.57
CA ALA A 186 -13.67 -15.35 -10.12
C ALA A 186 -14.68 -15.90 -9.09
N ARG A 187 -14.40 -15.79 -7.79
CA ARG A 187 -15.19 -16.38 -6.69
C ARG A 187 -15.93 -15.34 -5.84
N LEU A 188 -15.34 -14.17 -5.64
CA LEU A 188 -15.80 -13.12 -4.74
C LEU A 188 -15.78 -11.79 -5.51
N ARG A 189 -16.93 -11.13 -5.59
CA ARG A 189 -17.05 -9.83 -6.22
C ARG A 189 -17.80 -8.87 -5.31
N ILE A 190 -17.10 -7.87 -4.80
CA ILE A 190 -17.70 -6.78 -4.04
C ILE A 190 -18.64 -6.02 -4.97
N HIS A 191 -19.86 -5.75 -4.51
CA HIS A 191 -20.91 -5.12 -5.32
C HIS A 191 -21.15 -5.80 -6.69
N GLY A 192 -21.02 -7.13 -6.75
CA GLY A 192 -21.17 -7.88 -8.02
C GLY A 192 -20.08 -7.60 -9.06
N GLY A 193 -19.03 -6.85 -8.70
CA GLY A 193 -17.96 -6.39 -9.58
C GLY A 193 -18.21 -5.00 -10.16
N ALA A 194 -19.29 -4.33 -9.78
CA ALA A 194 -19.53 -2.95 -10.16
C ALA A 194 -18.80 -1.97 -9.20
N PRO A 195 -18.45 -0.76 -9.68
CA PRO A 195 -17.85 0.27 -8.82
C PRO A 195 -18.74 0.66 -7.64
N ILE A 196 -18.16 0.77 -6.45
CA ILE A 196 -18.85 1.19 -5.23
C ILE A 196 -18.91 2.72 -5.08
N ALA A 197 -18.05 3.44 -5.80
CA ALA A 197 -18.02 4.90 -5.83
C ALA A 197 -17.62 5.35 -7.23
N ARG A 198 -18.31 6.37 -7.76
CA ARG A 198 -18.04 6.94 -9.08
C ARG A 198 -18.38 8.42 -9.17
N PHE A 199 -17.72 9.13 -10.07
CA PHE A 199 -18.08 10.49 -10.47
C PHE A 199 -19.11 10.44 -11.59
N THR A 200 -20.29 11.03 -11.40
CA THR A 200 -21.30 11.06 -12.46
C THR A 200 -20.98 12.07 -13.57
N ARG A 201 -20.02 12.97 -13.34
CA ARG A 201 -19.51 13.96 -14.29
C ARG A 201 -17.98 14.02 -14.18
N ARG A 202 -17.29 13.86 -15.31
CA ARG A 202 -15.82 13.95 -15.38
C ARG A 202 -15.35 15.34 -14.93
N GLY A 203 -14.33 15.40 -14.08
CA GLY A 203 -13.74 16.64 -13.59
C GLY A 203 -14.61 17.44 -12.61
N ASP A 204 -15.70 16.84 -12.09
CA ASP A 204 -16.56 17.46 -11.10
C ASP A 204 -16.59 16.63 -9.80
N PRO A 205 -15.86 17.05 -8.75
CA PRO A 205 -15.75 16.29 -7.50
C PRO A 205 -17.08 16.25 -6.73
N ALA A 206 -17.96 17.24 -6.89
CA ALA A 206 -19.28 17.25 -6.27
C ALA A 206 -20.23 16.20 -6.89
N SER A 207 -19.85 15.62 -8.02
CA SER A 207 -20.58 14.57 -8.70
C SER A 207 -20.30 13.16 -8.15
N LEU A 208 -19.42 13.03 -7.15
CA LEU A 208 -19.14 11.76 -6.48
C LEU A 208 -20.42 11.14 -5.90
N ARG A 209 -20.67 9.87 -6.22
CA ARG A 209 -21.78 9.08 -5.68
C ARG A 209 -21.29 7.71 -5.26
N PHE A 210 -21.69 7.30 -4.05
CA PHE A 210 -21.53 5.93 -3.57
C PHE A 210 -22.74 5.07 -3.98
N ALA A 211 -22.49 3.80 -4.26
CA ALA A 211 -23.53 2.80 -4.31
C ALA A 211 -24.12 2.65 -2.90
N LYS A 212 -25.45 2.56 -2.80
CA LYS A 212 -26.16 2.55 -1.51
C LYS A 212 -25.59 1.48 -0.55
N GLY A 213 -25.25 1.91 0.66
CA GLY A 213 -24.67 1.10 1.71
C GLY A 213 -23.15 0.96 1.64
N PHE A 214 -22.51 1.37 0.55
CA PHE A 214 -21.05 1.37 0.46
C PHE A 214 -20.43 2.68 0.95
N GLU A 215 -21.20 3.76 1.10
CA GLU A 215 -20.72 4.99 1.71
C GLU A 215 -20.07 4.75 3.09
N PRO A 216 -19.04 5.52 3.47
CA PRO A 216 -18.46 5.47 4.82
C PRO A 216 -19.53 5.72 5.89
N ASP A 217 -19.51 4.93 6.95
CA ASP A 217 -20.47 5.05 8.05
C ASP A 217 -19.98 6.07 9.10
N PHE A 218 -20.18 7.34 8.81
CA PHE A 218 -19.84 8.43 9.73
C PHE A 218 -20.67 8.40 11.02
N ALA A 219 -21.87 7.83 10.98
CA ALA A 219 -22.73 7.71 12.15
C ALA A 219 -22.21 6.67 13.16
N ALA A 220 -21.68 5.53 12.68
CA ALA A 220 -21.01 4.55 13.53
C ALA A 220 -19.62 5.01 14.00
N GLY A 221 -19.00 5.91 13.25
CA GLY A 221 -17.71 6.49 13.58
C GLY A 221 -16.52 5.54 13.35
N PRO A 222 -15.32 5.90 13.84
CA PRO A 222 -14.09 5.22 13.51
C PRO A 222 -13.89 3.91 14.27
N VAL A 223 -13.45 2.87 13.57
CA VAL A 223 -13.10 1.57 14.18
C VAL A 223 -11.67 1.52 14.71
N SER A 224 -10.79 2.36 14.19
CA SER A 224 -9.44 2.55 14.75
C SER A 224 -8.85 3.87 14.30
N GLN A 225 -7.99 4.44 15.13
CA GLN A 225 -7.28 5.67 14.81
C GLN A 225 -5.81 5.56 15.19
N SER A 226 -4.96 6.29 14.47
CA SER A 226 -3.57 6.48 14.84
C SER A 226 -3.05 7.83 14.43
N THR A 227 -1.99 8.26 15.07
CA THR A 227 -1.31 9.51 14.76
C THR A 227 0.10 9.24 14.28
N ILE A 228 0.50 9.88 13.19
CA ILE A 228 1.87 9.88 12.68
C ILE A 228 2.35 11.32 12.48
N HIS A 229 3.66 11.53 12.54
CA HIS A 229 4.25 12.81 12.17
C HIS A 229 4.82 12.70 10.75
N SER A 230 4.52 13.68 9.90
CA SER A 230 5.05 13.76 8.54
C SER A 230 5.69 15.13 8.32
N LYS A 231 6.96 15.13 7.88
CA LYS A 231 7.62 16.34 7.41
C LYS A 231 6.98 16.84 6.11
N PHE A 232 6.64 15.90 5.21
CA PHE A 232 6.04 16.15 3.91
C PHE A 232 4.63 16.77 4.00
N PHE A 233 3.90 16.51 5.10
CA PHE A 233 2.61 17.17 5.37
C PHE A 233 2.71 18.16 6.54
N HIS A 234 3.93 18.65 6.82
CA HIS A 234 4.24 19.71 7.77
C HIS A 234 3.61 19.58 9.17
N GLY A 235 3.49 18.36 9.70
CA GLY A 235 2.97 18.18 11.05
C GLY A 235 2.41 16.81 11.38
N THR A 236 1.48 16.85 12.33
CA THR A 236 0.80 15.68 12.85
C THR A 236 -0.36 15.31 11.94
N LEU A 237 -0.40 14.05 11.52
CA LEU A 237 -1.44 13.47 10.70
C LEU A 237 -2.22 12.42 11.47
N HIS A 238 -3.54 12.44 11.33
CA HIS A 238 -4.46 11.46 11.86
C HIS A 238 -4.85 10.48 10.76
N LYS A 239 -4.72 9.19 11.04
CA LYS A 239 -5.27 8.11 10.23
C LYS A 239 -6.53 7.59 10.91
N VAL A 240 -7.63 7.52 10.17
CA VAL A 240 -8.94 7.15 10.69
C VAL A 240 -9.50 6.03 9.83
N ARG A 241 -9.62 4.84 10.41
CA ARG A 241 -10.22 3.69 9.72
C ARG A 241 -11.71 3.65 10.02
N MET A 242 -12.52 3.50 8.98
CA MET A 242 -13.98 3.45 9.05
C MET A 242 -14.51 2.30 8.22
N LEU A 243 -15.72 1.83 8.51
CA LEU A 243 -16.41 0.83 7.70
C LEU A 243 -17.42 1.52 6.78
N SER A 244 -17.84 0.84 5.72
CA SER A 244 -19.06 1.22 5.01
C SER A 244 -20.31 0.92 5.82
N VAL A 245 -21.43 1.59 5.50
CA VAL A 245 -22.74 1.39 6.15
C VAL A 245 -23.19 -0.08 6.11
N ASN A 246 -22.93 -0.79 5.01
CA ASN A 246 -23.24 -2.20 4.85
C ASN A 246 -22.17 -3.14 5.44
N GLN A 247 -21.10 -2.59 6.00
CA GLN A 247 -19.96 -3.30 6.59
C GLN A 247 -19.34 -4.36 5.67
N GLN A 248 -19.25 -4.07 4.36
CA GLN A 248 -18.56 -4.95 3.40
C GLN A 248 -17.17 -4.44 3.03
N VAL A 249 -16.94 -3.13 3.15
CA VAL A 249 -15.66 -2.49 2.85
C VAL A 249 -15.24 -1.59 4.00
N GLN A 250 -13.98 -1.17 3.95
CA GLN A 250 -13.36 -0.26 4.89
C GLN A 250 -12.58 0.82 4.16
N TYR A 251 -12.54 1.98 4.80
CA TYR A 251 -11.87 3.19 4.36
C TYR A 251 -10.77 3.56 5.33
N LEU A 252 -9.72 4.19 4.82
CA LEU A 252 -8.70 4.84 5.63
C LEU A 252 -8.61 6.30 5.22
N PHE A 253 -9.08 7.18 6.09
CA PHE A 253 -8.95 8.61 5.95
C PHE A 253 -7.65 9.10 6.57
N PHE A 254 -7.12 10.16 5.99
CA PHE A 254 -5.93 10.87 6.42
C PHE A 254 -6.31 12.33 6.61
N ALA A 255 -6.00 12.88 7.78
CA ALA A 255 -6.21 14.29 8.09
C ALA A 255 -4.90 14.89 8.59
N ALA A 256 -4.27 15.70 7.74
CA ALA A 256 -3.12 16.53 8.05
C ALA A 256 -3.58 17.96 8.41
N PRO A 257 -2.68 18.85 8.86
CA PRO A 257 -3.05 20.23 9.19
C PRO A 257 -3.69 21.01 8.04
N SER A 258 -3.33 20.70 6.79
CA SER A 258 -3.77 21.42 5.58
C SER A 258 -4.51 20.56 4.56
N HIS A 259 -4.60 19.25 4.76
CA HIS A 259 -5.10 18.32 3.75
C HIS A 259 -5.90 17.20 4.40
N THR A 260 -7.01 16.82 3.78
CA THR A 260 -7.74 15.61 4.14
C THR A 260 -7.99 14.79 2.88
N TRP A 261 -7.70 13.49 2.94
CA TRP A 261 -7.92 12.58 1.81
C TRP A 261 -8.29 11.19 2.30
N VAL A 262 -8.70 10.34 1.36
CA VAL A 262 -9.07 8.95 1.62
C VAL A 262 -8.23 8.02 0.74
N SER A 263 -7.74 6.94 1.32
CA SER A 263 -7.05 5.90 0.55
C SER A 263 -8.04 4.94 -0.11
N PRO A 264 -7.59 4.20 -1.15
CA PRO A 264 -8.42 3.20 -1.81
C PRO A 264 -9.04 2.21 -0.80
N PRO A 265 -10.35 1.94 -0.90
CA PRO A 265 -11.06 1.08 0.03
C PRO A 265 -10.59 -0.35 -0.10
N GLN A 266 -10.80 -1.13 0.96
CA GLN A 266 -10.51 -2.55 0.98
C GLN A 266 -11.73 -3.35 1.40
N ALA A 267 -11.90 -4.53 0.81
CA ALA A 267 -12.93 -5.47 1.25
C ALA A 267 -12.66 -5.94 2.68
N LEU A 268 -13.70 -6.35 3.42
CA LEU A 268 -13.58 -7.00 4.74
C LEU A 268 -13.35 -8.51 4.67
N THR A 269 -12.84 -9.03 3.55
CA THR A 269 -12.44 -10.45 3.47
C THR A 269 -11.34 -10.76 4.49
N THR A 270 -10.96 -12.02 4.71
CA THR A 270 -9.79 -12.32 5.57
C THR A 270 -8.69 -13.03 4.80
N GLU A 271 -8.89 -13.26 3.51
CA GLU A 271 -7.96 -13.97 2.66
C GLU A 271 -6.81 -13.06 2.23
N LEU A 272 -5.59 -13.50 2.54
CA LEU A 272 -4.37 -12.81 2.21
C LEU A 272 -3.51 -13.66 1.27
N SER A 273 -2.84 -13.00 0.33
CA SER A 273 -1.86 -13.62 -0.55
C SER A 273 -0.54 -13.89 0.19
N THR A 274 0.40 -14.58 -0.45
CA THR A 274 1.77 -14.77 0.07
C THR A 274 2.55 -13.46 0.22
N TYR A 275 2.02 -12.35 -0.32
CA TYR A 275 2.55 -11.00 -0.12
C TYR A 275 1.95 -10.30 1.11
N GLY A 276 0.99 -10.94 1.80
CA GLY A 276 0.32 -10.37 2.96
C GLY A 276 -0.68 -9.27 2.61
N VAL A 277 -1.11 -9.18 1.36
CA VAL A 277 -2.16 -8.25 0.87
C VAL A 277 -3.44 -9.00 0.57
N ARG A 278 -4.56 -8.29 0.56
CA ARG A 278 -5.89 -8.83 0.22
C ARG A 278 -5.93 -9.30 -1.23
N THR A 279 -6.62 -10.41 -1.47
CA THR A 279 -6.80 -10.96 -2.82
C THR A 279 -8.03 -10.41 -3.54
N THR A 280 -8.97 -9.81 -2.81
CA THR A 280 -10.23 -9.24 -3.36
C THR A 280 -10.14 -7.73 -3.49
N ASP A 281 -10.57 -7.22 -4.64
CA ASP A 281 -10.61 -5.80 -4.95
C ASP A 281 -11.92 -5.14 -4.61
N VAL A 282 -11.86 -3.81 -4.56
CA VAL A 282 -13.00 -2.92 -4.43
C VAL A 282 -12.88 -1.88 -5.54
N GLU A 283 -13.75 -2.02 -6.54
CA GLU A 283 -13.79 -1.10 -7.67
C GLU A 283 -14.35 0.26 -7.24
N ALA A 284 -13.64 1.33 -7.56
CA ALA A 284 -14.05 2.71 -7.33
C ALA A 284 -13.21 3.65 -8.21
N ASP A 285 -13.76 4.80 -8.58
CA ASP A 285 -13.03 5.80 -9.36
C ASP A 285 -11.81 6.31 -8.59
N GLU A 286 -10.63 6.25 -9.21
CA GLU A 286 -9.36 6.57 -8.56
C GLU A 286 -9.19 8.05 -8.20
N ASP A 287 -9.91 8.94 -8.90
CA ASP A 287 -9.98 10.36 -8.57
C ASP A 287 -10.52 10.61 -7.15
N LEU A 288 -11.14 9.61 -6.50
CA LEU A 288 -11.53 9.69 -5.10
C LEU A 288 -10.32 9.61 -4.14
N PHE A 289 -9.21 9.00 -4.58
CA PHE A 289 -8.12 8.57 -3.71
C PHE A 289 -6.82 9.37 -3.87
N LEU A 290 -6.90 10.58 -4.44
CA LEU A 290 -5.74 11.45 -4.54
C LEU A 290 -5.14 11.73 -3.16
N PRO A 291 -3.82 11.59 -2.97
CA PRO A 291 -3.18 12.10 -1.77
C PRO A 291 -3.20 13.64 -1.78
N GLY A 292 -2.94 14.25 -0.61
CA GLY A 292 -2.94 15.72 -0.49
C GLY A 292 -1.94 16.44 -1.42
N TYR A 293 -0.86 15.76 -1.81
CA TYR A 293 0.05 16.21 -2.86
C TYR A 293 0.29 15.10 -3.86
N GLU A 294 0.11 15.38 -5.15
CA GLU A 294 0.29 14.39 -6.20
C GLU A 294 1.09 14.92 -7.40
N TYR A 295 1.69 14.01 -8.16
CA TYR A 295 2.50 14.32 -9.33
C TYR A 295 1.80 15.27 -10.30
N HIS A 296 2.50 16.35 -10.62
CA HIS A 296 2.07 17.38 -11.55
C HIS A 296 3.32 18.00 -12.18
N GLU A 297 3.59 17.64 -13.43
CA GLU A 297 4.70 18.15 -14.21
C GLU A 297 4.22 19.33 -15.05
N PRO A 298 4.55 20.58 -14.65
CA PRO A 298 4.15 21.75 -15.41
C PRO A 298 4.86 21.77 -16.76
N ASP A 299 4.16 22.24 -17.78
CA ASP A 299 4.76 22.51 -19.08
C ASP A 299 5.81 23.63 -18.95
N PRO A 300 7.07 23.40 -19.37
CA PRO A 300 8.12 24.42 -19.35
C PRO A 300 7.75 25.72 -20.07
N ASP A 301 6.89 25.64 -21.08
CA ASP A 301 6.46 26.75 -21.93
C ASP A 301 5.12 27.37 -21.48
N GLY A 302 4.57 26.93 -20.34
CA GLY A 302 3.32 27.45 -19.77
C GLY A 302 2.04 26.91 -20.43
N GLY A 303 2.15 25.80 -21.18
CA GLY A 303 1.03 25.03 -21.73
C GLY A 303 0.36 24.08 -20.73
N GLU A 304 -0.40 23.09 -21.23
CA GLU A 304 -0.99 22.05 -20.39
C GLU A 304 0.11 21.15 -19.82
N PRO A 305 0.02 20.73 -18.53
CA PRO A 305 1.04 19.90 -17.91
C PRO A 305 1.31 18.64 -18.74
N SER A 306 2.59 18.31 -18.95
CA SER A 306 3.01 17.12 -19.71
C SER A 306 2.51 15.83 -19.07
N HIS A 307 2.35 15.85 -17.74
CA HIS A 307 1.77 14.76 -16.97
C HIS A 307 1.16 15.30 -15.67
N SER A 308 -0.12 15.00 -15.41
CA SER A 308 -0.79 15.37 -14.16
C SER A 308 -1.72 14.26 -13.70
N GLN A 309 -1.54 13.83 -12.47
CA GLN A 309 -2.46 12.91 -11.78
C GLN A 309 -3.55 13.67 -11.00
N ILE A 310 -3.50 15.00 -11.02
CA ILE A 310 -4.56 15.86 -10.47
C ILE A 310 -5.55 16.22 -11.59
N PRO A 311 -6.88 16.06 -11.36
CA PRO A 311 -7.88 16.49 -12.32
C PRO A 311 -7.69 17.93 -12.80
N ALA A 312 -7.90 18.14 -14.10
CA ALA A 312 -7.64 19.41 -14.77
C ALA A 312 -8.34 20.59 -14.06
N GLY A 313 -7.59 21.67 -13.82
CA GLY A 313 -8.08 22.88 -13.15
C GLY A 313 -8.01 22.85 -11.61
N TYR A 314 -7.63 21.73 -10.99
CA TYR A 314 -7.56 21.60 -9.53
C TYR A 314 -6.15 21.62 -8.94
N ALA A 315 -5.10 21.45 -9.75
CA ALA A 315 -3.72 21.54 -9.27
C ALA A 315 -3.45 22.91 -8.62
N GLY A 316 -2.93 22.88 -7.41
CA GLY A 316 -2.51 24.05 -6.64
C GLY A 316 -1.03 24.34 -6.81
N ALA A 317 -0.42 24.95 -5.79
CA ALA A 317 1.01 25.25 -5.80
C ALA A 317 1.84 23.96 -5.72
N ALA A 318 3.03 23.99 -6.33
CA ALA A 318 4.03 22.94 -6.16
C ALA A 318 4.47 22.83 -4.69
N HIS A 319 4.77 21.61 -4.24
CA HIS A 319 5.28 21.37 -2.90
C HIS A 319 6.69 21.98 -2.76
N PRO A 320 6.99 22.72 -1.68
CA PRO A 320 8.25 23.46 -1.54
C PRO A 320 9.49 22.56 -1.53
N ASP A 321 9.37 21.36 -0.95
CA ASP A 321 10.49 20.40 -0.87
C ASP A 321 10.46 19.34 -1.98
N ASP A 322 9.41 19.29 -2.81
CA ASP A 322 9.26 18.32 -3.91
C ASP A 322 8.46 18.95 -5.06
N PRO A 323 9.12 19.75 -5.92
CA PRO A 323 8.44 20.50 -6.97
C PRO A 323 7.74 19.65 -8.03
N SER A 324 8.00 18.33 -8.07
CA SER A 324 7.30 17.39 -8.96
C SER A 324 5.87 17.08 -8.53
N ARG A 325 5.49 17.49 -7.31
CA ARG A 325 4.16 17.30 -6.73
C ARG A 325 3.46 18.63 -6.51
N ALA A 326 2.17 18.69 -6.81
CA ALA A 326 1.33 19.85 -6.56
C ALA A 326 0.24 19.56 -5.52
N ASP A 327 -0.21 20.62 -4.86
CA ASP A 327 -1.30 20.59 -3.90
C ASP A 327 -2.63 20.18 -4.56
N ALA A 328 -3.25 19.12 -4.05
CA ALA A 328 -4.53 18.60 -4.53
C ALA A 328 -5.73 19.04 -3.66
N SER A 329 -5.52 19.88 -2.64
CA SER A 329 -6.55 20.31 -1.68
C SER A 329 -7.83 20.82 -2.33
N ARG A 330 -7.72 21.60 -3.42
CA ARG A 330 -8.90 22.12 -4.14
C ARG A 330 -9.85 21.03 -4.64
N TRP A 331 -9.29 19.92 -5.12
CA TRP A 331 -10.10 18.76 -5.53
C TRP A 331 -10.68 18.06 -4.31
N LEU A 332 -9.84 17.79 -3.32
CA LEU A 332 -10.17 17.04 -2.11
C LEU A 332 -11.26 17.73 -1.28
N ASP A 333 -11.13 19.04 -1.03
CA ASP A 333 -12.09 19.84 -0.26
C ASP A 333 -13.45 19.98 -0.98
N ALA A 334 -13.50 19.66 -2.27
CA ALA A 334 -14.72 19.66 -3.05
C ALA A 334 -15.41 18.28 -3.08
N LEU A 335 -14.75 17.22 -2.61
CA LEU A 335 -15.36 15.89 -2.46
C LEU A 335 -16.36 15.90 -1.28
N PRO A 336 -17.62 15.46 -1.48
CA PRO A 336 -18.62 15.42 -0.41
C PRO A 336 -18.16 14.63 0.83
N VAL A 337 -17.47 13.51 0.61
CA VAL A 337 -17.03 12.59 1.67
C VAL A 337 -15.89 13.15 2.53
N ILE A 338 -15.16 14.15 2.05
CA ILE A 338 -14.07 14.79 2.81
C ILE A 338 -14.60 15.90 3.72
N ARG A 339 -15.78 16.46 3.40
CA ARG A 339 -16.40 17.55 4.16
C ARG A 339 -17.14 17.09 5.42
N GLU A 340 -17.56 15.83 5.47
CA GLU A 340 -18.28 15.21 6.60
C GLU A 340 -17.34 14.89 7.76
#